data_AF-A0A2T2WPP9-F1
#
_entry.id   AF-A0A2T2WPP9-F1
#
_cell.length_a   1.000
_cell.length_b   1.000
_cell.length_c   1.000
_cell.angle_alpha   90.00
_cell.angle_beta   90.00
_cell.angle_gamma   90.00
#
_symmetry.space_group_name_H-M   'P 1'
#
loop_
_entity.id
_entity.type
_entity.pdbx_description
1 polymer ?
#
loop_
_entity_poly.entity_id
_entity_poly.type
_entity_poly.pdbx_seq_one_letter_code
_entity_poly.pdbx_strand_id
1 'polypeptide(L)'
;MSLASMIQPEVVAQFYHAVLTVVVVLITIGLAVVLIRWVWRLIAESESPSVSREDLCDRAPKIWGKEGLWRALGALWVLDGLLQLQPAMPNYAFLEMVIAPNLLGQPGWVVRVMGWGIQAWSNALITADVVAVFVQLGIGLALLAGRWRPWGRWALWTSLFWGLFVWILGEGMGGILTGQASLVIGDPGSVLFYMASAGLLLLPDAMWLAGQVRRGVRWGVVGLWLWGALVQAWPGAGFWSGPALGTLFQNAAQNAQPLWLSGPIYATAHWVTHHGLVANGVIVGMMSLLALLWAWRPYGRGTMAVTMGWLGVLWWLGQDFGVLGGVGTDPNTAPVFALLLGTAAWSQKPLADVPALRFIPWFRAKRGAETLSVERGRRV
;
A
#
# COMPACT_ATOMS: atom_id res chain seq x y z
N MET A 1 18.13 15.15 -20.10
CA MET A 1 17.41 14.53 -21.23
C MET A 1 15.92 14.62 -20.91
N SER A 2 15.06 15.01 -21.84
CA SER A 2 13.62 15.19 -21.54
C SER A 2 12.89 13.85 -21.60
N LEU A 3 11.84 13.67 -20.78
CA LEU A 3 11.01 12.45 -20.81
C LEU A 3 10.53 12.12 -22.23
N ALA A 4 10.13 13.14 -23.00
CA ALA A 4 9.67 12.99 -24.38
C ALA A 4 10.73 12.35 -25.29
N SER A 5 12.02 12.60 -25.04
CA SER A 5 13.11 12.01 -25.83
C SER A 5 13.41 10.54 -25.49
N MET A 6 12.90 10.05 -24.36
CA MET A 6 13.07 8.67 -23.91
C MET A 6 11.90 7.75 -24.32
N ILE A 7 10.80 8.32 -24.83
CA ILE A 7 9.61 7.55 -25.24
C ILE A 7 9.74 7.22 -26.73
N GLN A 8 9.80 5.94 -27.06
CA GLN A 8 9.80 5.46 -28.44
C GLN A 8 8.37 5.11 -28.88
N PRO A 9 7.79 5.80 -29.89
CA PRO A 9 6.40 5.57 -30.30
C PRO A 9 6.10 4.13 -30.73
N GLU A 10 7.08 3.46 -31.36
CA GLU A 10 6.96 2.07 -31.79
C GLU A 10 6.82 1.10 -30.61
N VAL A 11 7.62 1.32 -29.55
CA VAL A 11 7.55 0.54 -28.30
C VAL A 11 6.21 0.73 -27.62
N VAL A 12 5.71 1.98 -27.58
CA VAL A 12 4.39 2.29 -27.02
C VAL A 12 3.26 1.60 -27.78
N ALA A 13 3.32 1.60 -29.12
CA ALA A 13 2.33 0.91 -29.94
C ALA A 13 2.34 -0.61 -29.71
N GLN A 14 3.53 -1.22 -29.65
CA GLN A 14 3.69 -2.65 -29.34
C GLN A 14 3.16 -2.98 -27.93
N PHE A 15 3.43 -2.12 -26.95
CA PHE A 15 2.93 -2.27 -25.59
C PHE A 15 1.40 -2.27 -25.53
N TYR A 16 0.73 -1.24 -26.08
CA TYR A 16 -0.73 -1.20 -26.05
C TYR A 16 -1.37 -2.32 -26.89
N HIS A 17 -0.72 -2.74 -27.98
CA HIS A 17 -1.17 -3.93 -28.72
C HIS A 17 -1.09 -5.20 -27.85
N ALA A 18 0.00 -5.38 -27.09
CA ALA A 18 0.16 -6.50 -26.17
C ALA A 18 -0.87 -6.46 -25.03
N VAL A 19 -1.08 -5.29 -24.41
CA VAL A 19 -2.13 -5.09 -23.41
C VAL A 19 -3.51 -5.45 -23.98
N LEU A 20 -3.87 -4.92 -25.15
CA LEU A 20 -5.14 -5.20 -25.80
C LEU A 20 -5.31 -6.69 -26.11
N THR A 21 -4.24 -7.35 -26.57
CA THR A 21 -4.23 -8.79 -26.82
C THR A 21 -4.57 -9.56 -25.55
N VAL A 22 -3.93 -9.24 -24.43
CA VAL A 22 -4.22 -9.87 -23.13
C VAL A 22 -5.65 -9.58 -22.69
N VAL A 23 -6.15 -8.34 -22.82
CA VAL A 23 -7.54 -8.00 -22.50
C VAL A 23 -8.52 -8.84 -23.32
N VAL A 24 -8.32 -8.94 -24.63
CA VAL A 24 -9.17 -9.75 -25.53
C VAL A 24 -9.15 -11.21 -25.09
N VAL A 25 -7.97 -11.78 -24.83
CA VAL A 25 -7.84 -13.16 -24.32
C VAL A 25 -8.61 -13.35 -23.01
N LEU A 26 -8.46 -12.45 -22.05
CA LEU A 26 -9.17 -12.52 -20.76
C LEU A 26 -10.69 -12.42 -20.93
N ILE A 27 -11.17 -11.54 -21.82
CA ILE A 27 -12.60 -11.42 -22.15
C ILE A 27 -13.10 -12.71 -22.78
N THR A 28 -12.38 -13.27 -23.77
CA THR A 28 -12.75 -14.52 -24.44
C THR A 28 -12.82 -15.68 -23.44
N ILE A 29 -11.84 -15.81 -22.54
CA ILE A 29 -11.86 -16.81 -21.46
C ILE A 29 -13.06 -16.58 -20.54
N GLY A 30 -13.31 -15.34 -20.14
CA GLY A 30 -14.45 -14.98 -19.28
C GLY A 30 -15.80 -15.36 -19.91
N LEU A 31 -15.99 -15.02 -21.19
CA LEU A 31 -17.19 -15.37 -21.95
C LEU A 31 -17.35 -16.89 -22.09
N ALA A 32 -16.26 -17.62 -22.36
CA ALA A 32 -16.28 -19.07 -22.42
C ALA A 32 -16.71 -19.69 -21.07
N VAL A 33 -16.19 -19.19 -19.95
CA VAL A 33 -16.59 -19.64 -18.60
C VAL A 33 -18.06 -19.35 -18.33
N VAL A 34 -18.55 -18.16 -18.68
CA VAL A 34 -19.97 -17.80 -18.52
C VAL A 34 -20.87 -18.70 -19.36
N LEU A 35 -20.51 -18.93 -20.62
CA LEU A 35 -21.24 -19.82 -21.53
C LEU A 35 -21.28 -21.25 -21.00
N ILE A 36 -20.13 -21.78 -20.56
CA ILE A 36 -20.05 -23.10 -19.93
C ILE A 36 -21.00 -23.14 -18.74
N ARG A 37 -20.90 -22.19 -17.78
CA ARG A 37 -21.79 -22.17 -16.60
C ARG A 37 -23.28 -22.07 -16.97
N TRP A 38 -23.60 -21.32 -18.01
CA TRP A 38 -24.98 -21.21 -18.50
C TRP A 38 -25.48 -22.53 -19.07
N VAL A 39 -24.70 -23.19 -19.92
CA VAL A 39 -25.02 -24.53 -20.46
C VAL A 39 -25.18 -25.56 -19.33
N TRP A 40 -24.25 -25.57 -18.36
CA TRP A 40 -24.35 -26.47 -17.20
C TRP A 40 -25.63 -26.23 -16.39
N ARG A 41 -26.08 -24.98 -16.23
CA ARG A 41 -27.35 -24.65 -15.56
C ARG A 41 -28.59 -25.06 -16.35
N LEU A 42 -28.52 -25.07 -17.68
CA LEU A 42 -29.62 -25.56 -18.52
C LEU A 42 -29.75 -27.08 -18.44
N ILE A 43 -28.62 -27.78 -18.23
CA ILE A 43 -28.58 -29.25 -18.14
C ILE A 43 -28.89 -29.73 -16.71
N ALA A 44 -28.48 -28.99 -15.68
CA ALA A 44 -28.75 -29.35 -14.29
C ALA A 44 -30.21 -29.01 -13.91
N GLU A 45 -31.01 -30.03 -13.60
CA GLU A 45 -32.36 -29.85 -13.06
C GLU A 45 -32.32 -29.05 -11.74
N SER A 46 -33.32 -28.17 -11.60
CA SER A 46 -33.54 -27.21 -10.52
C SER A 46 -33.26 -27.75 -9.10
N GLU A 47 -32.08 -27.48 -8.54
CA GLU A 47 -31.89 -27.53 -7.10
C GLU A 47 -32.55 -26.31 -6.43
N SER A 48 -33.31 -26.58 -5.37
CA SER A 48 -33.99 -25.60 -4.52
C SER A 48 -33.05 -24.49 -4.02
N PRO A 49 -33.55 -23.27 -3.76
CA PRO A 49 -32.71 -22.14 -3.40
C PRO A 49 -32.02 -22.40 -2.06
N SER A 50 -30.72 -22.70 -2.12
CA SER A 50 -29.86 -22.69 -0.95
C SER A 50 -29.64 -21.24 -0.54
N VAL A 51 -29.87 -20.93 0.74
CA VAL A 51 -29.51 -19.63 1.31
C VAL A 51 -28.03 -19.40 0.99
N SER A 52 -27.73 -18.33 0.26
CA SER A 52 -26.37 -18.11 -0.20
C SER A 52 -25.47 -17.84 1.01
N ARG A 53 -24.22 -18.32 0.98
CA ARG A 53 -23.23 -17.94 2.00
C ARG A 53 -23.08 -16.41 2.13
N GLU A 54 -23.39 -15.68 1.07
CA GLU A 54 -23.39 -14.22 1.02
C GLU A 54 -24.50 -13.63 1.94
N ASP A 55 -25.71 -14.20 1.94
CA ASP A 55 -26.81 -13.79 2.85
C ASP A 55 -26.50 -14.00 4.34
N LEU A 56 -25.73 -15.05 4.66
CA LEU A 56 -25.27 -15.32 6.03
C LEU A 56 -24.13 -14.40 6.46
N CYS A 57 -23.26 -13.98 5.53
CA CYS A 57 -22.14 -13.06 5.80
C CYS A 57 -22.60 -11.61 5.96
N ASP A 58 -23.68 -11.20 5.31
CA ASP A 58 -24.29 -9.87 5.50
C ASP A 58 -24.83 -9.66 6.94
N ARG A 59 -25.03 -10.75 7.69
CA ARG A 59 -25.43 -10.72 9.11
C ARG A 59 -24.24 -10.64 10.08
N ALA A 60 -23.00 -10.76 9.60
CA ALA A 60 -21.83 -10.63 10.45
C ALA A 60 -21.59 -9.16 10.87
N PRO A 61 -21.09 -8.89 12.09
CA PRO A 61 -20.83 -7.52 12.53
C PRO A 61 -19.80 -6.84 11.60
N LYS A 62 -20.20 -5.74 10.96
CA LYS A 62 -19.33 -4.97 10.06
C LYS A 62 -18.21 -4.29 10.83
N ILE A 63 -16.98 -4.69 10.55
CA ILE A 63 -15.76 -4.03 11.05
C ILE A 63 -15.38 -2.95 10.03
N TRP A 64 -15.98 -1.77 10.15
CA TRP A 64 -15.83 -0.67 9.19
C TRP A 64 -14.37 -0.33 8.86
N GLY A 65 -13.49 -0.28 9.86
CA GLY A 65 -12.06 -0.04 9.65
C GLY A 65 -11.39 -1.11 8.78
N LYS A 66 -11.72 -2.39 9.00
CA LYS A 66 -11.20 -3.51 8.19
C LYS A 66 -11.77 -3.48 6.77
N GLU A 67 -13.03 -3.10 6.62
CA GLU A 67 -13.68 -2.96 5.31
C GLU A 67 -13.12 -1.78 4.50
N GLY A 68 -12.92 -0.63 5.15
CA GLY A 68 -12.27 0.52 4.55
C GLY A 68 -10.86 0.20 4.09
N LEU A 69 -10.05 -0.44 4.95
CA LEU A 69 -8.67 -0.82 4.59
C LEU A 69 -8.63 -1.81 3.43
N TRP A 70 -9.55 -2.78 3.41
CA TRP A 70 -9.66 -3.76 2.33
C TRP A 70 -9.94 -3.09 0.98
N ARG A 71 -10.91 -2.16 0.94
CA ARG A 71 -11.25 -1.43 -0.28
C ARG A 71 -10.15 -0.46 -0.69
N ALA A 72 -9.54 0.23 0.27
CA ALA A 72 -8.44 1.14 0.01
C ALA A 72 -7.25 0.41 -0.62
N LEU A 73 -6.83 -0.73 -0.06
CA LEU A 73 -5.74 -1.53 -0.63
C LEU A 73 -6.09 -2.04 -2.04
N GLY A 74 -7.32 -2.53 -2.24
CA GLY A 74 -7.78 -2.95 -3.58
C GLY A 74 -7.75 -1.80 -4.60
N ALA A 75 -8.24 -0.62 -4.21
CA ALA A 75 -8.23 0.56 -5.07
C ALA A 75 -6.82 1.06 -5.37
N LEU A 76 -5.91 1.00 -4.40
CA LEU A 76 -4.50 1.37 -4.58
C LEU A 76 -3.79 0.45 -5.59
N TRP A 77 -4.01 -0.87 -5.51
CA TRP A 77 -3.47 -1.79 -6.52
C TRP A 77 -4.08 -1.61 -7.92
N VAL A 78 -5.37 -1.26 -8.00
CA VAL A 78 -5.98 -0.90 -9.29
C VAL A 78 -5.34 0.38 -9.83
N LEU A 79 -5.18 1.41 -9.00
CA LEU A 79 -4.56 2.67 -9.40
C LEU A 79 -3.12 2.44 -9.88
N ASP A 80 -2.33 1.65 -9.14
CA ASP A 80 -0.97 1.27 -9.50
C ASP A 80 -0.93 0.58 -10.88
N GLY A 81 -1.78 -0.44 -11.10
CA GLY A 81 -1.89 -1.09 -12.41
C GLY A 81 -2.34 -0.17 -13.56
N LEU A 82 -3.16 0.84 -13.27
CA LEU A 82 -3.55 1.87 -14.26
C LEU A 82 -2.41 2.86 -14.53
N LEU A 83 -1.64 3.23 -13.51
CA LEU A 83 -0.47 4.07 -13.65
C LEU A 83 0.63 3.35 -14.44
N GLN A 84 0.74 2.04 -14.30
CA GLN A 84 1.64 1.22 -15.10
C GLN A 84 1.31 1.24 -16.61
N LEU A 85 0.11 1.67 -17.02
CA LEU A 85 -0.25 1.85 -18.44
C LEU A 85 0.29 3.15 -19.06
N GLN A 86 1.08 3.96 -18.34
CA GLN A 86 1.66 5.19 -18.85
C GLN A 86 2.62 4.92 -20.03
N PRO A 87 2.66 5.77 -21.07
CA PRO A 87 3.48 5.53 -22.26
C PRO A 87 4.99 5.40 -22.00
N ALA A 88 5.50 5.95 -20.90
CA ALA A 88 6.92 5.88 -20.57
C ALA A 88 7.32 4.60 -19.81
N MET A 89 6.36 3.87 -19.23
CA MET A 89 6.61 2.63 -18.47
C MET A 89 7.26 1.50 -19.29
N PRO A 90 6.84 1.22 -20.54
CA PRO A 90 7.48 0.18 -21.35
C PRO A 90 8.78 0.65 -22.01
N ASN A 91 9.36 1.79 -21.60
CA ASN A 91 10.59 2.36 -22.14
C ASN A 91 11.68 2.45 -21.07
N TYR A 92 12.93 2.71 -21.50
CA TYR A 92 14.05 2.89 -20.57
C TYR A 92 13.87 4.07 -19.62
N ALA A 93 12.96 4.99 -19.91
CA ALA A 93 12.55 6.07 -19.01
C ALA A 93 12.20 5.56 -17.60
N PHE A 94 11.46 4.45 -17.49
CA PHE A 94 11.14 3.86 -16.18
C PHE A 94 12.39 3.40 -15.44
N LEU A 95 13.29 2.69 -16.12
CA LEU A 95 14.54 2.23 -15.52
C LEU A 95 15.45 3.38 -15.11
N GLU A 96 15.57 4.42 -15.93
CA GLU A 96 16.46 5.56 -15.67
C GLU A 96 15.91 6.53 -14.63
N MET A 97 14.60 6.78 -14.62
CA MET A 97 13.98 7.80 -13.77
C MET A 97 13.44 7.24 -12.45
N VAL A 98 13.07 5.96 -12.39
CA VAL A 98 12.49 5.35 -11.20
C VAL A 98 13.46 4.39 -10.52
N ILE A 99 14.09 3.48 -11.29
CA ILE A 99 14.89 2.39 -10.71
C ILE A 99 16.33 2.80 -10.43
N ALA A 100 17.00 3.44 -11.41
CA ALA A 100 18.42 3.78 -11.31
C ALA A 100 18.76 4.69 -10.11
N PRO A 101 17.94 5.70 -9.75
CA PRO A 101 18.19 6.52 -8.56
C PRO A 101 18.25 5.70 -7.27
N ASN A 102 17.49 4.60 -7.19
CA ASN A 102 17.41 3.75 -6.00
C ASN A 102 18.66 2.89 -5.77
N LEU A 103 19.61 2.87 -6.71
CA LEU A 103 20.93 2.22 -6.56
C LEU A 103 21.91 3.06 -5.75
N LEU A 104 21.70 4.38 -5.65
CA LEU A 104 22.64 5.30 -5.02
C LEU A 104 22.75 5.06 -3.51
N GLY A 105 23.99 4.99 -3.01
CA GLY A 105 24.27 4.78 -1.59
C GLY A 105 23.98 3.37 -1.06
N GLN A 106 23.50 2.46 -1.90
CA GLN A 106 23.15 1.11 -1.48
C GLN A 106 24.37 0.23 -1.15
N PRO A 107 24.24 -0.73 -0.21
CA PRO A 107 25.24 -1.77 -0.02
C PRO A 107 25.47 -2.57 -1.32
N GLY A 108 26.73 -2.96 -1.59
CA GLY A 108 27.07 -3.64 -2.85
C GLY A 108 26.36 -4.98 -3.09
N TRP A 109 25.81 -5.63 -2.05
CA TRP A 109 24.96 -6.81 -2.24
C TRP A 109 23.54 -6.45 -2.71
N VAL A 110 22.96 -5.32 -2.26
CA VAL A 110 21.67 -4.82 -2.73
C VAL A 110 21.78 -4.41 -4.18
N VAL A 111 22.84 -3.68 -4.54
CA VAL A 111 23.13 -3.28 -5.93
C VAL A 111 23.18 -4.50 -6.85
N ARG A 112 23.80 -5.60 -6.42
CA ARG A 112 23.85 -6.85 -7.22
C ARG A 112 22.47 -7.48 -7.40
N VAL A 113 21.67 -7.55 -6.34
CA VAL A 113 20.30 -8.10 -6.40
C VAL A 113 19.41 -7.26 -7.32
N MET A 114 19.44 -5.93 -7.16
CA MET A 114 18.74 -5.01 -8.04
C MET A 114 19.25 -5.11 -9.48
N GLY A 115 20.56 -5.26 -9.69
CA GLY A 115 21.17 -5.44 -11.02
C GLY A 115 20.62 -6.65 -11.79
N TRP A 116 20.38 -7.78 -11.12
CA TRP A 116 19.70 -8.92 -11.74
C TRP A 116 18.25 -8.59 -12.14
N GLY A 117 17.53 -7.86 -11.29
CA GLY A 117 16.17 -7.40 -11.58
C GLY A 117 16.12 -6.44 -12.78
N ILE A 118 17.01 -5.45 -12.80
CA ILE A 118 17.16 -4.48 -13.89
C ILE A 118 17.47 -5.21 -15.20
N GLN A 119 18.40 -6.16 -15.18
CA GLN A 119 18.76 -6.93 -16.37
C GLN A 119 17.58 -7.79 -16.88
N ALA A 120 16.87 -8.47 -15.98
CA ALA A 120 15.70 -9.25 -16.34
C ALA A 120 14.59 -8.38 -16.95
N TRP A 121 14.36 -7.19 -16.36
CA TRP A 121 13.38 -6.23 -16.84
C TRP A 121 13.78 -5.63 -18.21
N SER A 122 15.04 -5.21 -18.37
CA SER A 122 15.53 -4.61 -19.62
C SER A 122 15.51 -5.59 -20.80
N ASN A 123 15.69 -6.89 -20.54
CA ASN A 123 15.64 -7.92 -21.58
C ASN A 123 14.24 -8.14 -22.15
N ALA A 124 13.18 -7.74 -21.43
CA ALA A 124 11.79 -8.01 -21.81
C ALA A 124 10.89 -6.83 -21.44
N LEU A 125 11.32 -5.61 -21.74
CA LEU A 125 10.74 -4.35 -21.21
C LEU A 125 9.21 -4.27 -21.36
N ILE A 126 8.71 -4.51 -22.58
CA ILE A 126 7.27 -4.50 -22.89
C ILE A 126 6.54 -5.61 -22.13
N THR A 127 7.08 -6.83 -22.13
CA THR A 127 6.43 -7.98 -21.50
C THR A 127 6.41 -7.84 -19.97
N ALA A 128 7.50 -7.39 -19.37
CA ALA A 128 7.62 -7.15 -17.94
C ALA A 128 6.59 -6.11 -17.48
N ASP A 129 6.44 -5.03 -18.25
CA ASP A 129 5.48 -3.96 -17.99
C ASP A 129 4.02 -4.45 -18.12
N VAL A 130 3.71 -5.20 -19.18
CA VAL A 130 2.40 -5.85 -19.34
C VAL A 130 2.09 -6.78 -18.16
N VAL A 131 3.07 -7.59 -17.72
CA VAL A 131 2.88 -8.48 -16.57
C VAL A 131 2.60 -7.67 -15.30
N ALA A 132 3.34 -6.59 -15.06
CA ALA A 132 3.13 -5.73 -13.89
C ALA A 132 1.71 -5.14 -13.88
N VAL A 133 1.25 -4.57 -15.01
CA VAL A 133 -0.14 -4.08 -15.18
C VAL A 133 -1.16 -5.12 -14.74
N PHE A 134 -1.09 -6.34 -15.28
CA PHE A 134 -2.10 -7.36 -15.00
C PHE A 134 -1.97 -7.99 -13.61
N VAL A 135 -0.77 -8.06 -13.04
CA VAL A 135 -0.58 -8.49 -11.65
C VAL A 135 -1.22 -7.48 -10.70
N GLN A 136 -0.93 -6.18 -10.85
CA GLN A 136 -1.46 -5.11 -10.00
C GLN A 136 -2.99 -5.00 -10.14
N LEU A 137 -3.50 -4.94 -11.37
CA LEU A 137 -4.95 -4.94 -11.63
C LEU A 137 -5.62 -6.22 -11.09
N GLY A 138 -4.98 -7.38 -11.28
CA GLY A 138 -5.48 -8.67 -10.80
C GLY A 138 -5.61 -8.70 -9.28
N ILE A 139 -4.59 -8.24 -8.56
CA ILE A 139 -4.64 -8.10 -7.09
C ILE A 139 -5.77 -7.15 -6.69
N GLY A 140 -5.80 -5.96 -7.28
CA GLY A 140 -6.76 -4.92 -6.94
C GLY A 140 -8.21 -5.35 -7.16
N LEU A 141 -8.53 -5.87 -8.34
CA LEU A 141 -9.87 -6.36 -8.68
C LEU A 141 -10.27 -7.59 -7.85
N ALA A 142 -9.34 -8.52 -7.59
CA ALA A 142 -9.61 -9.68 -6.75
C ALA A 142 -9.89 -9.28 -5.30
N LEU A 143 -9.24 -8.24 -4.77
CA LEU A 143 -9.59 -7.68 -3.47
C LEU A 143 -10.97 -7.03 -3.50
N LEU A 144 -11.23 -6.14 -4.47
CA LEU A 144 -12.51 -5.42 -4.55
C LEU A 144 -13.72 -6.34 -4.74
N ALA A 145 -13.60 -7.39 -5.56
CA ALA A 145 -14.68 -8.34 -5.83
C ALA A 145 -14.70 -9.55 -4.87
N GLY A 146 -13.60 -9.82 -4.17
CA GLY A 146 -13.35 -11.11 -3.53
C GLY A 146 -13.39 -11.14 -2.01
N ARG A 147 -13.85 -10.09 -1.33
CA ARG A 147 -13.80 -9.99 0.15
C ARG A 147 -14.22 -11.25 0.90
N TRP A 148 -15.36 -11.84 0.50
CA TRP A 148 -15.94 -13.02 1.16
C TRP A 148 -15.57 -14.34 0.49
N ARG A 149 -14.70 -14.27 -0.53
CA ARG A 149 -14.35 -15.40 -1.36
C ARG A 149 -12.89 -15.78 -1.12
N PRO A 150 -12.52 -17.06 -1.30
CA PRO A 150 -11.15 -17.50 -1.03
C PRO A 150 -10.12 -16.72 -1.86
N TRP A 151 -10.46 -16.31 -3.09
CA TRP A 151 -9.57 -15.50 -3.93
C TRP A 151 -9.25 -14.10 -3.39
N GLY A 152 -10.10 -13.50 -2.55
CA GLY A 152 -9.73 -12.27 -1.87
C GLY A 152 -8.58 -12.48 -0.88
N ARG A 153 -8.54 -13.65 -0.20
CA ARG A 153 -7.41 -14.01 0.67
C ARG A 153 -6.16 -14.36 -0.14
N TRP A 154 -6.31 -15.04 -1.27
CA TRP A 154 -5.20 -15.28 -2.19
C TRP A 154 -4.61 -13.95 -2.69
N ALA A 155 -5.44 -12.98 -3.04
CA ALA A 155 -5.00 -11.66 -3.46
C ALA A 155 -4.22 -10.90 -2.37
N LEU A 156 -4.54 -11.08 -1.08
CA LEU A 156 -3.72 -10.53 0.01
C LEU A 156 -2.32 -11.14 0.07
N TRP A 157 -2.21 -12.46 -0.12
CA TRP A 157 -0.90 -13.11 -0.18
C TRP A 157 -0.12 -12.71 -1.43
N THR A 158 -0.78 -12.62 -2.57
CA THR A 158 -0.18 -12.11 -3.80
C THR A 158 0.27 -10.66 -3.63
N SER A 159 -0.52 -9.82 -2.95
CA SER A 159 -0.14 -8.44 -2.59
C SER A 159 1.11 -8.39 -1.72
N LEU A 160 1.29 -9.33 -0.78
CA LEU A 160 2.50 -9.40 0.04
C LEU A 160 3.71 -9.81 -0.79
N PHE A 161 3.57 -10.83 -1.64
CA PHE A 161 4.66 -11.32 -2.47
C PHE A 161 5.09 -10.31 -3.53
N TRP A 162 4.13 -9.74 -4.25
CA TRP A 162 4.37 -8.71 -5.24
C TRP A 162 4.91 -7.43 -4.60
N GLY A 163 4.36 -7.04 -3.45
CA GLY A 163 4.88 -5.91 -2.68
C GLY A 163 6.33 -6.10 -2.24
N LEU A 164 6.74 -7.31 -1.86
CA LEU A 164 8.13 -7.61 -1.52
C LEU A 164 9.05 -7.50 -2.74
N PHE A 165 8.60 -7.97 -3.90
CA PHE A 165 9.32 -7.84 -5.16
C PHE A 165 9.55 -6.37 -5.53
N VAL A 166 8.48 -5.55 -5.50
CA VAL A 166 8.54 -4.10 -5.75
C VAL A 166 9.42 -3.41 -4.72
N TRP A 167 9.32 -3.76 -3.44
CA TRP A 167 10.12 -3.14 -2.39
C TRP A 167 11.62 -3.34 -2.61
N ILE A 168 12.04 -4.56 -2.97
CA ILE A 168 13.46 -4.87 -3.16
C ILE A 168 13.98 -4.31 -4.48
N LEU A 169 13.29 -4.58 -5.59
CA LEU A 169 13.80 -4.30 -6.94
C LEU A 169 13.36 -2.94 -7.48
N GLY A 170 12.15 -2.50 -7.11
CA GLY A 170 11.57 -1.23 -7.50
C GLY A 170 12.05 -0.08 -6.63
N GLU A 171 11.88 -0.22 -5.31
CA GLU A 171 12.13 0.86 -4.33
C GLU A 171 13.51 0.80 -3.66
N GLY A 172 14.37 -0.18 -4.01
CA GLY A 172 15.70 -0.33 -3.41
C GLY A 172 15.65 -0.51 -1.89
N MET A 173 14.70 -1.30 -1.39
CA MET A 173 14.42 -1.49 0.04
C MET A 173 14.05 -0.17 0.76
N GLY A 174 13.49 0.79 0.02
CA GLY A 174 13.07 2.10 0.54
C GLY A 174 14.19 2.93 1.14
N GLY A 175 15.40 2.79 0.59
CA GLY A 175 16.58 3.55 1.01
C GLY A 175 17.08 3.28 2.44
N ILE A 176 16.46 2.38 3.21
CA ILE A 176 16.75 2.23 4.65
C ILE A 176 18.20 1.80 4.95
N LEU A 177 18.88 1.22 3.97
CA LEU A 177 20.27 0.74 4.08
C LEU A 177 21.31 1.73 3.52
N THR A 178 20.89 2.88 2.98
CA THR A 178 21.80 3.87 2.36
C THR A 178 22.45 4.80 3.38
N GLY A 179 21.89 4.85 4.60
CA GLY A 179 22.24 5.87 5.59
C GLY A 179 21.67 7.26 5.31
N GLN A 180 20.86 7.40 4.25
CA GLN A 180 20.22 8.65 3.81
C GLN A 180 18.70 8.52 3.67
N ALA A 181 18.08 7.56 4.36
CA ALA A 181 16.64 7.38 4.30
C ALA A 181 15.89 8.57 4.93
N SER A 182 14.81 9.02 4.32
CA SER A 182 13.96 10.08 4.87
C SER A 182 12.48 9.89 4.55
N LEU A 183 11.64 9.97 5.58
CA LEU A 183 10.18 10.02 5.42
C LEU A 183 9.72 11.22 4.57
N VAL A 184 10.55 12.25 4.44
CA VAL A 184 10.24 13.44 3.63
C VAL A 184 10.07 13.05 2.17
N ILE A 185 10.93 12.17 1.65
CA ILE A 185 10.91 11.72 0.25
C ILE A 185 10.16 10.41 0.05
N GLY A 186 9.63 9.81 1.14
CA GLY A 186 8.77 8.64 1.07
C GLY A 186 9.38 7.35 1.61
N ASP A 187 10.62 7.35 2.11
CA ASP A 187 11.21 6.17 2.74
C ASP A 187 10.45 5.77 4.01
N PRO A 188 10.24 4.48 4.32
CA PRO A 188 10.88 3.29 3.74
C PRO A 188 10.16 2.71 2.50
N GLY A 189 9.40 3.54 1.78
CA GLY A 189 8.72 3.15 0.55
C GLY A 189 7.23 2.88 0.74
N SER A 190 6.43 3.21 -0.28
CA SER A 190 4.97 3.18 -0.21
C SER A 190 4.48 1.74 -0.09
N VAL A 191 5.11 0.81 -0.80
CA VAL A 191 4.66 -0.58 -0.87
C VAL A 191 4.80 -1.32 0.46
N LEU A 192 5.67 -0.88 1.38
CA LEU A 192 5.68 -1.42 2.76
C LEU A 192 4.35 -1.16 3.47
N PHE A 193 3.68 -0.04 3.20
CA PHE A 193 2.36 0.26 3.76
C PHE A 193 1.26 -0.56 3.08
N TYR A 194 1.43 -0.94 1.81
CA TYR A 194 0.55 -1.90 1.13
C TYR A 194 0.68 -3.28 1.80
N MET A 195 1.92 -3.73 2.02
CA MET A 195 2.21 -4.99 2.70
C MET A 195 1.73 -5.00 4.14
N ALA A 196 1.96 -3.91 4.89
CA ALA A 196 1.43 -3.76 6.25
C ALA A 196 -0.10 -3.85 6.24
N SER A 197 -0.77 -3.18 5.29
CA SER A 197 -2.22 -3.25 5.12
C SER A 197 -2.68 -4.69 4.84
N ALA A 198 -2.03 -5.38 3.90
CA ALA A 198 -2.34 -6.76 3.56
C ALA A 198 -2.17 -7.71 4.77
N GLY A 199 -1.06 -7.57 5.50
CA GLY A 199 -0.77 -8.31 6.72
C GLY A 199 -1.81 -8.08 7.82
N LEU A 200 -2.22 -6.83 8.05
CA LEU A 200 -3.30 -6.50 8.99
C LEU A 200 -4.64 -7.11 8.58
N LEU A 201 -4.96 -7.12 7.28
CA LEU A 201 -6.21 -7.70 6.76
C LEU A 201 -6.25 -9.23 6.88
N LEU A 202 -5.09 -9.89 6.86
CA LEU A 202 -4.97 -11.34 7.10
C LEU A 202 -5.21 -11.72 8.57
N LEU A 203 -5.11 -10.77 9.51
CA LEU A 203 -5.36 -11.04 10.94
C LEU A 203 -6.83 -11.42 11.20
N PRO A 204 -7.08 -12.30 12.20
CA PRO A 204 -8.43 -12.69 12.61
C PRO A 204 -9.30 -11.51 13.01
N ASP A 205 -10.60 -11.57 12.68
CA ASP A 205 -11.58 -10.54 13.02
C ASP A 205 -11.66 -10.26 14.53
N ALA A 206 -11.41 -11.29 15.36
CA ALA A 206 -11.34 -11.15 16.81
C ALA A 206 -10.30 -10.12 17.26
N MET A 207 -9.14 -10.02 16.58
CA MET A 207 -8.10 -9.05 16.93
C MET A 207 -8.49 -7.61 16.59
N TRP A 208 -9.28 -7.44 15.53
CA TRP A 208 -9.86 -6.16 15.14
C TRP A 208 -10.91 -5.71 16.15
N LEU A 209 -11.84 -6.60 16.51
CA LEU A 209 -12.90 -6.34 17.49
C LEU A 209 -12.35 -6.09 18.91
N ALA A 210 -11.28 -6.79 19.29
CA ALA A 210 -10.58 -6.59 20.56
C ALA A 210 -9.72 -5.31 20.60
N GLY A 211 -9.64 -4.56 19.49
CA GLY A 211 -8.83 -3.34 19.40
C GLY A 211 -7.31 -3.59 19.40
N GLN A 212 -6.87 -4.83 19.21
CA GLN A 212 -5.44 -5.18 19.17
C GLN A 212 -4.76 -4.60 17.93
N VAL A 213 -5.44 -4.65 16.77
CA VAL A 213 -4.94 -4.02 15.53
C VAL A 213 -4.76 -2.52 15.72
N ARG A 214 -5.75 -1.84 16.29
CA ARG A 214 -5.66 -0.40 16.60
C ARG A 214 -4.49 -0.08 17.54
N ARG A 215 -4.23 -0.93 18.54
CA ARG A 215 -3.10 -0.78 19.44
C ARG A 215 -1.76 -1.02 18.74
N GLY A 216 -1.69 -2.03 17.88
CA GLY A 216 -0.51 -2.34 17.06
C GLY A 216 -0.18 -1.20 16.11
N VAL A 217 -1.17 -0.69 15.36
CA VAL A 217 -1.02 0.47 14.47
C VAL A 217 -0.52 1.69 15.26
N ARG A 218 -1.11 2.02 16.41
CA ARG A 218 -0.63 3.11 17.26
C ARG A 218 0.88 3.01 17.53
N TRP A 219 1.35 1.87 18.02
CA TRP A 219 2.76 1.73 18.39
C TRP A 219 3.68 1.60 17.18
N GLY A 220 3.21 1.03 16.07
CA GLY A 220 3.92 1.07 14.80
C GLY A 220 4.11 2.50 14.30
N VAL A 221 3.10 3.36 14.44
CA VAL A 221 3.16 4.78 14.08
C VAL A 221 4.12 5.55 14.98
N VAL A 222 4.09 5.31 16.29
CA VAL A 222 5.07 5.87 17.22
C VAL A 222 6.49 5.45 16.81
N GLY A 223 6.70 4.16 16.55
CA GLY A 223 7.99 3.63 16.11
C GLY A 223 8.46 4.27 14.80
N LEU A 224 7.59 4.39 13.81
CA LEU A 224 7.90 5.01 12.52
C LEU A 224 8.30 6.48 12.67
N TRP A 225 7.55 7.27 13.45
CA TRP A 225 7.89 8.68 13.67
C TRP A 225 9.18 8.85 14.46
N LEU A 226 9.44 8.01 15.46
CA LEU A 226 10.70 8.03 16.20
C LEU A 226 11.88 7.63 15.31
N TRP A 227 11.74 6.56 14.52
CA TRP A 227 12.75 6.13 13.57
C TRP A 227 13.04 7.23 12.54
N GLY A 228 12.00 7.84 11.96
CA GLY A 228 12.13 8.95 11.04
C GLY A 228 12.84 10.15 11.66
N ALA A 229 12.46 10.54 12.89
CA ALA A 229 13.13 11.62 13.61
C ALA A 229 14.62 11.31 13.87
N LEU A 230 14.95 10.08 14.25
CA LEU A 230 16.32 9.65 14.53
C LEU A 230 17.19 9.65 13.28
N VAL A 231 16.71 9.08 12.17
CA VAL A 231 17.46 9.05 10.90
C VAL A 231 17.58 10.46 10.33
N GLN A 232 16.51 11.26 10.39
CA GLN A 232 16.54 12.66 9.93
C GLN A 232 17.51 13.53 10.76
N ALA A 233 17.64 13.24 12.06
CA ALA A 233 18.57 13.93 12.96
C ALA A 233 20.00 13.40 12.88
N TRP A 234 20.23 12.24 12.25
CA TRP A 234 21.54 11.59 12.21
C TRP A 234 22.56 12.45 11.46
N PRO A 235 23.65 12.92 12.10
CA PRO A 235 24.62 13.79 11.44
C PRO A 235 25.25 13.17 10.20
N GLY A 236 25.46 11.84 10.21
CA GLY A 236 26.02 11.11 9.07
C GLY A 236 25.10 11.03 7.85
N ALA A 237 23.81 11.35 7.98
CA ALA A 237 22.88 11.38 6.84
C ALA A 237 23.00 12.69 6.04
N GLY A 238 23.69 13.71 6.56
CA GLY A 238 23.96 14.96 5.86
C GLY A 238 22.82 15.98 5.86
N PHE A 239 21.65 15.67 6.40
CA PHE A 239 20.46 16.55 6.35
C PHE A 239 20.58 17.88 7.11
N TRP A 240 21.60 18.03 7.95
CA TRP A 240 21.91 19.32 8.59
C TRP A 240 22.59 20.31 7.64
N SER A 241 23.08 19.85 6.49
CA SER A 241 23.59 20.70 5.40
C SER A 241 22.41 21.17 4.54
N GLY A 242 22.23 22.49 4.45
CA GLY A 242 21.19 23.09 3.61
C GLY A 242 21.20 22.60 2.17
N PRO A 243 22.35 22.64 1.46
CA PRO A 243 22.45 22.09 0.10
C PRO A 243 22.04 20.61 0.01
N ALA A 244 22.49 19.75 0.92
CA ALA A 244 22.17 18.32 0.87
C ALA A 244 20.68 18.05 1.07
N LEU A 245 20.05 18.70 2.06
CA LEU A 245 18.61 18.59 2.29
C LEU A 245 17.80 19.23 1.16
N GLY A 246 18.28 20.36 0.62
CA GLY A 246 17.67 21.07 -0.50
C GLY A 246 17.63 20.23 -1.78
N THR A 247 18.64 19.40 -2.02
CA THR A 247 18.67 18.48 -3.17
C THR A 247 17.50 17.50 -3.17
N LEU A 248 17.00 17.06 -2.01
CA LEU A 248 15.83 16.18 -1.94
C LEU A 248 14.59 16.82 -2.60
N PHE A 249 14.31 18.06 -2.21
CA PHE A 249 13.20 18.85 -2.78
C PHE A 249 13.48 19.23 -4.24
N GLN A 250 14.74 19.52 -4.57
CA GLN A 250 15.12 19.89 -5.93
C GLN A 250 14.90 18.75 -6.92
N ASN A 251 15.17 17.50 -6.52
CA ASN A 251 14.93 16.31 -7.33
C ASN A 251 13.42 16.10 -7.54
N ALA A 252 12.62 16.23 -6.48
CA ALA A 252 11.16 16.18 -6.56
C ALA A 252 10.61 17.22 -7.57
N ALA A 253 11.14 18.45 -7.54
CA ALA A 253 10.67 19.53 -8.43
C ALA A 253 10.99 19.35 -9.92
N GLN A 254 11.89 18.42 -10.28
CA GLN A 254 12.34 18.21 -11.67
C GLN A 254 11.40 17.34 -12.51
N ASN A 255 10.44 16.66 -11.88
CA ASN A 255 9.43 15.90 -12.61
C ASN A 255 8.61 16.80 -13.52
N ALA A 256 8.16 16.25 -14.65
CA ALA A 256 7.37 17.00 -15.63
C ALA A 256 5.96 17.28 -15.09
N GLN A 257 5.70 18.52 -14.67
CA GLN A 257 4.41 18.95 -14.12
C GLN A 257 4.17 20.46 -14.27
N PRO A 258 2.91 20.93 -14.15
CA PRO A 258 2.58 22.36 -14.17
C PRO A 258 3.34 23.19 -13.13
N LEU A 259 3.71 24.42 -13.50
CA LEU A 259 4.51 25.31 -12.64
C LEU A 259 3.84 25.64 -11.30
N TRP A 260 2.51 25.64 -11.22
CA TRP A 260 1.80 25.90 -9.97
C TRP A 260 1.93 24.74 -8.96
N LEU A 261 2.27 23.53 -9.42
CA LEU A 261 2.55 22.37 -8.58
C LEU A 261 4.03 22.31 -8.18
N SER A 262 4.94 22.51 -9.13
CA SER A 262 6.39 22.47 -8.88
C SER A 262 6.94 23.73 -8.24
N GLY A 263 6.33 24.90 -8.47
CA GLY A 263 6.78 26.20 -7.94
C GLY A 263 6.97 26.22 -6.42
N PRO A 264 5.98 25.76 -5.63
CA PRO A 264 6.15 25.60 -4.18
C PRO A 264 7.29 24.66 -3.78
N ILE A 265 7.56 23.61 -4.57
CA ILE A 265 8.66 22.68 -4.33
C ILE A 265 10.01 23.35 -4.60
N TYR A 266 10.16 24.08 -5.72
CA TYR A 266 11.35 24.89 -6.01
C TYR A 266 11.59 25.95 -4.92
N ALA A 267 10.55 26.64 -4.49
CA ALA A 267 10.65 27.63 -3.41
C ALA A 267 11.11 26.99 -2.09
N THR A 268 10.59 25.80 -1.78
CA THR A 268 11.00 25.01 -0.62
C THR A 268 12.46 24.58 -0.74
N ALA A 269 12.87 24.04 -1.90
CA ALA A 269 14.26 23.64 -2.16
C ALA A 269 15.23 24.80 -1.98
N HIS A 270 14.90 25.97 -2.53
CA HIS A 270 15.70 27.20 -2.36
C HIS A 270 15.78 27.63 -0.89
N TRP A 271 14.64 27.70 -0.20
CA TRP A 271 14.62 28.10 1.21
C TRP A 271 15.42 27.15 2.11
N VAL A 272 15.26 25.84 1.92
CA VAL A 272 15.98 24.78 2.64
C VAL A 272 17.48 24.86 2.37
N THR A 273 17.88 25.14 1.13
CA THR A 273 19.30 25.29 0.75
C THR A 273 19.99 26.38 1.57
N HIS A 274 19.28 27.49 1.85
CA HIS A 274 19.80 28.61 2.63
C HIS A 274 19.58 28.49 4.15
N HIS A 275 18.61 27.70 4.60
CA HIS A 275 18.20 27.60 6.01
C HIS A 275 18.20 26.15 6.54
N GLY A 276 19.13 25.32 6.06
CA GLY A 276 19.16 23.87 6.32
C GLY A 276 19.02 23.46 7.79
N LEU A 277 19.72 24.15 8.69
CA LEU A 277 19.67 23.85 10.13
C LEU A 277 18.25 24.05 10.70
N VAL A 278 17.61 25.16 10.33
CA VAL A 278 16.24 25.46 10.77
C VAL A 278 15.25 24.50 10.11
N ALA A 279 15.39 24.27 8.81
CA ALA A 279 14.54 23.35 8.06
C ALA A 279 14.57 21.94 8.65
N ASN A 280 15.77 21.38 8.84
CA ASN A 280 15.92 20.04 9.39
C ASN A 280 15.44 19.96 10.85
N GLY A 281 15.73 20.99 11.66
CA GLY A 281 15.23 21.09 13.02
C GLY A 281 13.69 21.06 13.10
N VAL A 282 13.00 21.72 12.17
CA VAL A 282 11.53 21.68 12.08
C VAL A 282 11.04 20.28 11.69
N ILE A 283 11.66 19.62 10.71
CA ILE A 283 11.28 18.26 10.29
C ILE A 283 11.45 17.26 11.43
N VAL A 284 12.62 17.25 12.08
CA VAL A 284 12.91 16.39 13.24
C VAL A 284 11.96 16.71 14.40
N GLY A 285 11.74 17.99 14.69
CA GLY A 285 10.83 18.44 15.75
C GLY A 285 9.39 17.99 15.50
N MET A 286 8.92 18.10 14.25
CA MET A 286 7.57 17.67 13.87
C MET A 286 7.40 16.15 13.99
N MET A 287 8.36 15.36 13.50
CA MET A 287 8.32 13.89 13.64
C MET A 287 8.36 13.47 15.12
N SER A 288 9.19 14.13 15.93
CA SER A 288 9.26 13.90 17.39
C SER A 288 7.95 14.27 18.09
N LEU A 289 7.34 15.40 17.72
CA LEU A 289 6.03 15.82 18.22
C LEU A 289 4.95 14.80 17.85
N LEU A 290 4.92 14.33 16.60
CA LEU A 290 3.95 13.32 16.15
C LEU A 290 4.12 12.01 16.92
N ALA A 291 5.36 11.55 17.16
CA ALA A 291 5.62 10.39 18.01
C ALA A 291 5.02 10.58 19.42
N LEU A 292 5.24 11.74 20.05
CA LEU A 292 4.69 12.05 21.37
C LEU A 292 3.16 12.14 21.38
N LEU A 293 2.56 12.78 20.37
CA LEU A 293 1.10 12.89 20.23
C LEU A 293 0.45 11.51 20.06
N TRP A 294 1.04 10.62 19.27
CA TRP A 294 0.58 9.24 19.11
C TRP A 294 0.83 8.38 20.35
N ALA A 295 1.90 8.66 21.11
CA ALA A 295 2.17 8.01 22.38
C ALA A 295 1.21 8.46 23.49
N TRP A 296 0.75 9.71 23.51
CA TRP A 296 -0.15 10.22 24.56
C TRP A 296 -1.63 10.17 24.16
N ARG A 297 -1.99 10.79 23.04
CA ARG A 297 -3.38 10.96 22.58
C ARG A 297 -3.56 10.38 21.17
N PRO A 298 -3.38 9.05 20.99
CA PRO A 298 -3.55 8.41 19.70
C PRO A 298 -4.98 8.59 19.18
N TYR A 299 -5.12 8.80 17.87
CA TYR A 299 -6.42 8.96 17.21
C TYR A 299 -7.30 10.13 17.71
N GLY A 300 -6.78 11.01 18.58
CA GLY A 300 -7.48 12.24 18.95
C GLY A 300 -7.64 13.15 17.72
N ARG A 301 -8.72 13.95 17.66
CA ARG A 301 -8.97 14.86 16.53
C ARG A 301 -7.77 15.76 16.21
N GLY A 302 -7.13 16.32 17.24
CA GLY A 302 -5.92 17.12 17.10
C GLY A 302 -4.75 16.30 16.53
N THR A 303 -4.44 15.15 17.12
CA THR A 303 -3.36 14.25 16.65
C THR A 303 -3.56 13.84 15.19
N MET A 304 -4.79 13.47 14.81
CA MET A 304 -5.11 13.12 13.43
C MET A 304 -4.99 14.35 12.52
N ALA A 305 -5.50 15.51 12.91
CA ALA A 305 -5.39 16.73 12.10
C ALA A 305 -3.94 17.13 11.85
N VAL A 306 -3.08 17.12 12.88
CA VAL A 306 -1.66 17.42 12.73
C VAL A 306 -0.97 16.35 11.88
N THR A 307 -1.30 15.08 12.07
CA THR A 307 -0.72 13.99 11.26
C THR A 307 -1.11 14.14 9.78
N MET A 308 -2.39 14.35 9.48
CA MET A 308 -2.87 14.50 8.10
C MET A 308 -2.33 15.78 7.45
N GLY A 309 -2.24 16.88 8.19
CA GLY A 309 -1.63 18.11 7.72
C GLY A 309 -0.15 17.92 7.38
N TRP A 310 0.60 17.25 8.26
CA TRP A 310 2.01 16.95 8.00
C TRP A 310 2.20 16.00 6.82
N LEU A 311 1.40 14.93 6.73
CA LEU A 311 1.43 14.03 5.57
C LEU A 311 1.09 14.77 4.27
N GLY A 312 0.17 15.73 4.28
CA GLY A 312 -0.10 16.58 3.12
C GLY A 312 1.11 17.44 2.71
N VAL A 313 1.85 17.97 3.68
CA VAL A 313 3.10 18.71 3.42
C VAL A 313 4.17 17.79 2.82
N LEU A 314 4.37 16.59 3.39
CA LEU A 314 5.32 15.63 2.84
C LEU A 314 4.93 15.18 1.44
N TRP A 315 3.63 14.90 1.23
CA TRP A 315 3.11 14.42 -0.04
C TRP A 315 3.35 15.40 -1.18
N TRP A 316 3.05 16.69 -0.94
CA TRP A 316 3.25 17.72 -1.97
C TRP A 316 4.72 18.11 -2.08
N LEU A 317 5.35 18.54 -0.99
CA LEU A 317 6.66 19.18 -1.09
C LEU A 317 7.81 18.19 -1.20
N GLY A 318 7.74 17.05 -0.52
CA GLY A 318 8.83 16.08 -0.51
C GLY A 318 8.68 14.95 -1.52
N GLN A 319 7.44 14.50 -1.74
CA GLN A 319 7.12 13.29 -2.53
C GLN A 319 6.55 13.59 -3.92
N ASP A 320 6.37 14.87 -4.25
CA ASP A 320 5.88 15.35 -5.55
C ASP A 320 4.59 14.66 -6.05
N PHE A 321 3.68 14.36 -5.13
CA PHE A 321 2.48 13.56 -5.36
C PHE A 321 2.68 12.10 -5.82
N GLY A 322 3.86 11.73 -6.33
CA GLY A 322 4.21 10.38 -6.80
C GLY A 322 3.64 9.97 -8.16
N VAL A 323 2.48 10.52 -8.55
CA VAL A 323 1.76 10.16 -9.79
C VAL A 323 1.98 11.11 -10.96
N LEU A 324 2.57 12.27 -10.69
CA LEU A 324 2.82 13.29 -11.69
C LEU A 324 4.20 13.06 -12.32
N GLY A 325 4.34 13.25 -13.63
CA GLY A 325 5.64 13.10 -14.31
C GLY A 325 5.76 11.96 -15.33
N GLY A 326 4.71 11.17 -15.56
CA GLY A 326 4.67 10.22 -16.69
C GLY A 326 5.29 8.84 -16.44
N VAL A 327 5.93 8.64 -15.27
CA VAL A 327 6.52 7.36 -14.82
C VAL A 327 6.15 7.03 -13.36
N GLY A 328 5.16 7.73 -12.79
CA GLY A 328 4.73 7.50 -11.41
C GLY A 328 4.03 6.15 -11.25
N THR A 329 4.37 5.38 -10.22
CA THR A 329 3.78 4.05 -9.95
C THR A 329 2.64 4.12 -8.95
N ASP A 330 2.69 5.05 -8.00
CA ASP A 330 1.65 5.21 -6.98
C ASP A 330 1.67 6.64 -6.35
N PRO A 331 0.70 6.99 -5.49
CA PRO A 331 0.63 8.29 -4.80
C PRO A 331 1.74 8.57 -3.78
N ASN A 332 2.75 7.72 -3.68
CA ASN A 332 3.81 7.73 -2.69
C ASN A 332 3.32 7.38 -1.27
N THR A 333 4.23 7.37 -0.30
CA THR A 333 4.00 6.88 1.06
C THR A 333 2.95 7.67 1.83
N ALA A 334 2.92 9.01 1.70
CA ALA A 334 2.11 9.85 2.58
C ALA A 334 0.58 9.60 2.45
N PRO A 335 -0.03 9.52 1.25
CA PRO A 335 -1.45 9.18 1.11
C PRO A 335 -1.79 7.77 1.55
N VAL A 336 -0.93 6.79 1.22
CA VAL A 336 -1.12 5.39 1.58
C VAL A 336 -1.11 5.24 3.10
N PHE A 337 -0.17 5.92 3.76
CA PHE A 337 -0.10 5.98 5.21
C PHE A 337 -1.33 6.68 5.81
N ALA A 338 -1.77 7.80 5.25
CA ALA A 338 -2.99 8.50 5.67
C ALA A 338 -4.24 7.61 5.61
N LEU A 339 -4.39 6.83 4.54
CA LEU A 339 -5.49 5.86 4.36
C LEU A 339 -5.45 4.75 5.43
N LEU A 340 -4.26 4.19 5.70
CA LEU A 340 -4.06 3.21 6.76
C LEU A 340 -4.47 3.78 8.13
N LEU A 341 -4.05 5.01 8.44
CA LEU A 341 -4.38 5.67 9.70
C LEU A 341 -5.87 5.98 9.84
N GLY A 342 -6.50 6.49 8.78
CA GLY A 342 -7.92 6.81 8.76
C GLY A 342 -8.79 5.57 9.01
N THR A 343 -8.47 4.47 8.33
CA THR A 343 -9.19 3.19 8.48
C THR A 343 -8.96 2.56 9.86
N ALA A 344 -7.74 2.65 10.41
CA ALA A 344 -7.45 2.22 11.77
C ALA A 344 -8.17 3.07 12.84
N ALA A 345 -8.32 4.37 12.61
CA ALA A 345 -9.07 5.27 13.50
C ALA A 345 -10.56 4.88 13.58
N TRP A 346 -11.14 4.40 12.47
CA TRP A 346 -12.53 3.97 12.36
C TRP A 346 -12.79 2.56 12.90
N SER A 347 -11.76 1.88 13.44
CA SER A 347 -11.90 0.53 14.03
C SER A 347 -12.63 0.49 15.40
N GLN A 348 -13.45 1.50 15.73
CA GLN A 348 -14.17 1.56 17.02
C GLN A 348 -15.69 1.62 16.86
N LYS A 349 -16.36 0.56 17.31
CA LYS A 349 -17.15 0.59 18.55
C LYS A 349 -16.86 -0.71 19.33
N PRO A 350 -16.35 -0.66 20.57
CA PRO A 350 -16.15 -1.85 21.38
C PRO A 350 -17.49 -2.56 21.60
N LEU A 351 -17.44 -3.89 21.63
CA LEU A 351 -18.54 -4.81 21.92
C LEU A 351 -19.22 -4.62 23.29
N ALA A 352 -18.88 -3.56 24.03
CA ALA A 352 -19.50 -3.22 25.31
C ALA A 352 -21.02 -2.98 25.18
N ASP A 353 -21.49 -2.58 23.99
CA ASP A 353 -22.90 -2.27 23.73
C ASP A 353 -23.61 -3.29 22.83
N VAL A 354 -23.06 -4.51 22.65
CA VAL A 354 -23.75 -5.58 21.92
C VAL A 354 -24.12 -6.71 22.89
N PRO A 355 -25.32 -6.66 23.51
CA PRO A 355 -25.83 -7.72 24.39
C PRO A 355 -25.86 -9.11 23.73
N ALA A 356 -25.91 -9.15 22.39
CA ALA A 356 -26.14 -10.36 21.61
C ALA A 356 -24.95 -11.34 21.53
N LEU A 357 -23.72 -10.92 21.89
CA LEU A 357 -22.55 -11.81 21.82
C LEU A 357 -22.29 -12.62 23.09
N ARG A 358 -23.10 -12.42 24.15
CA ARG A 358 -23.13 -13.33 25.30
C ARG A 358 -23.88 -14.65 25.02
N PHE A 359 -24.58 -14.76 23.89
CA PHE A 359 -25.49 -15.87 23.59
C PHE A 359 -25.16 -16.68 22.34
N ILE A 360 -23.99 -16.50 21.71
CA ILE A 360 -23.59 -17.35 20.57
C ILE A 360 -22.93 -18.64 21.11
N PRO A 361 -23.57 -19.83 21.01
CA PRO A 361 -23.10 -21.05 21.65
C PRO A 361 -21.77 -21.58 21.09
N TRP A 362 -21.38 -21.13 19.90
CA TRP A 362 -20.19 -21.63 19.20
C TRP A 362 -18.86 -21.10 19.77
N PHE A 363 -18.88 -20.05 20.60
CA PHE A 363 -17.68 -19.53 21.26
C PHE A 363 -17.32 -20.28 22.56
N ARG A 364 -18.18 -21.18 23.06
CA ARG A 364 -17.91 -22.00 24.27
C ARG A 364 -17.13 -23.28 23.98
N ALA A 365 -17.00 -23.70 22.72
CA ALA A 365 -16.38 -24.97 22.36
C ALA A 365 -14.84 -24.88 22.31
N LYS A 366 -14.19 -24.57 23.46
CA LYS A 366 -12.78 -24.94 23.71
C LYS A 366 -12.28 -24.75 25.15
N ARG A 367 -13.16 -24.77 26.15
CA ARG A 367 -12.76 -24.92 27.56
C ARG A 367 -13.72 -25.87 28.27
N GLY A 368 -13.24 -27.07 28.61
CA GLY A 368 -13.90 -28.00 29.52
C GLY A 368 -14.75 -29.09 28.86
N ALA A 369 -14.14 -29.93 28.03
CA ALA A 369 -14.64 -31.29 27.83
C ALA A 369 -14.02 -32.15 28.93
N GLU A 370 -14.66 -32.20 30.10
CA GLU A 370 -14.45 -33.27 31.08
C GLU A 370 -15.63 -33.26 32.06
N THR A 371 -16.23 -34.45 32.24
CA THR A 371 -17.17 -34.84 33.30
C THR A 371 -18.61 -34.29 33.23
N LEU A 372 -19.54 -35.14 32.78
CA LEU A 372 -20.47 -35.87 33.65
C LEU A 372 -21.52 -36.61 32.80
N SER A 373 -21.23 -37.88 32.55
CA SER A 373 -22.23 -38.92 32.34
C SER A 373 -22.87 -39.24 33.69
N VAL A 374 -24.14 -38.91 33.89
CA VAL A 374 -24.99 -39.66 34.85
C VAL A 374 -26.36 -39.89 34.23
N GLU A 375 -26.75 -41.14 34.33
CA GLU A 375 -27.89 -41.81 33.73
C GLU A 375 -29.24 -41.19 34.09
N ARG A 376 -30.15 -41.25 33.11
CA ARG A 376 -31.59 -41.12 33.32
C ARG A 376 -32.15 -42.51 33.63
N GLY A 377 -32.37 -42.80 34.92
CA GLY A 377 -33.12 -43.96 35.40
C GLY A 377 -34.54 -43.58 35.84
N ARG A 378 -35.52 -44.39 35.46
CA ARG A 378 -36.98 -44.19 35.52
C ARG A 378 -37.62 -44.77 36.81
N ARG A 379 -38.72 -44.13 37.25
CA ARG A 379 -39.89 -44.63 38.06
C ARG A 379 -39.56 -45.07 39.51
N VAL A 380 -40.39 -44.86 40.54
CA VAL A 380 -41.86 -44.72 40.70
C VAL A 380 -42.19 -43.51 41.57
#